data_AF-A0A5C3LEQ5-F1
#
_entry.id   AF-A0A5C3LEQ5-F1
#
_cell.length_a   1.000
_cell.length_b   1.000
_cell.length_c   1.000
_cell.angle_alpha   90.00
_cell.angle_beta   90.00
_cell.angle_gamma   90.00
#
_symmetry.space_group_name_H-M   'P 1'
#
loop_
_entity.id
_entity.type
_entity.pdbx_description
1 polymer ?
#
loop_
_entity_poly.entity_id
_entity_poly.type
_entity_poly.pdbx_seq_one_letter_code
_entity_poly.pdbx_strand_id
1 'polypeptide(L)' 'MESLAVTYRNVGRYSEAETLVIWVMDKREKMLGIDHPHTLNAMENLAATYENLSRYSEA' A
#
# COMPACT_ATOMS: atom_id res chain seq x y z
N MET A 1 -5.48 -5.33 -13.06
CA MET A 1 -6.27 -4.28 -12.37
C MET A 1 -5.29 -3.58 -11.45
N GLU A 2 -4.68 -2.48 -11.93
CA GLU A 2 -3.73 -1.72 -11.12
C GLU A 2 -4.47 -1.07 -9.95
N SER A 3 -3.97 -1.32 -8.74
CA SER A 3 -4.48 -0.69 -7.52
C SER A 3 -4.19 0.80 -7.56
N LEU A 4 -5.14 1.65 -7.17
CA LEU A 4 -4.98 3.12 -7.09
C LEU A 4 -3.71 3.53 -6.29
N ALA A 5 -3.29 2.69 -5.35
CA ALA A 5 -2.02 2.80 -4.63
C ALA A 5 -0.77 2.78 -5.54
N VAL A 6 -0.73 1.92 -6.56
CA VAL A 6 0.36 1.86 -7.54
C VAL A 6 0.39 3.15 -8.36
N THR A 7 -0.78 3.67 -8.73
CA THR A 7 -0.88 4.97 -9.42
C THR A 7 -0.32 6.09 -8.56
N TYR A 8 -0.68 6.18 -7.27
CA TYR A 8 -0.14 7.21 -6.37
C TYR A 8 1.38 7.08 -6.12
N ARG A 9 1.90 5.85 -6.05
CA ARG A 9 3.35 5.58 -5.98
C ARG A 9 4.08 6.16 -7.18
N ASN A 10 3.50 6.04 -8.38
CA ASN A 10 4.12 6.53 -9.62
C ASN A 10 4.09 8.06 -9.77
N VAL A 11 3.20 8.78 -9.07
CA VAL A 11 3.14 10.25 -9.09
C VAL A 11 3.93 10.91 -7.95
N GLY A 12 4.66 10.13 -7.14
CA GLY A 12 5.43 10.64 -6.00
C GLY A 12 4.61 11.04 -4.78
N ARG A 13 3.31 10.71 -4.76
CA ARG A 13 2.39 11.02 -3.64
C ARG A 13 2.36 9.86 -2.64
N TYR A 14 3.51 9.54 -2.07
CA TYR A 14 3.69 8.33 -1.28
C TYR A 14 2.89 8.32 0.03
N SER A 15 2.72 9.46 0.70
CA SER A 15 1.92 9.56 1.94
C SER A 15 0.42 9.29 1.70
N GLU A 16 -0.11 9.69 0.55
CA GLU A 16 -1.49 9.38 0.17
C GLU A 16 -1.64 7.93 -0.27
N ALA A 17 -0.64 7.38 -0.97
CA ALA A 17 -0.59 5.96 -1.29
C ALA A 17 -0.61 5.10 -0.02
N GLU A 18 0.21 5.45 0.98
CA GLU A 18 0.27 4.76 2.28
C GLU A 18 -1.08 4.76 2.99
N THR A 19 -1.70 5.94 3.15
CA THR A 19 -3.01 6.09 3.80
C THR A 19 -4.07 5.21 3.11
N LEU A 20 -4.07 5.20 1.79
CA LEU A 20 -5.04 4.45 1.00
C LEU A 20 -4.81 2.93 1.09
N VAL A 21 -3.55 2.48 1.09
CA VAL A 21 -3.21 1.06 1.26
C VAL A 21 -3.58 0.58 2.67
N ILE A 22 -3.30 1.35 3.72
CA ILE A 22 -3.68 1.02 5.11
C ILE A 22 -5.20 0.87 5.22
N TRP A 23 -5.95 1.81 4.65
CA TRP A 23 -7.41 1.78 4.68
C TRP A 23 -7.97 0.55 3.95
N VAL A 24 -7.44 0.23 2.76
CA VAL A 24 -7.81 -0.97 2.01
C VAL A 24 -7.45 -2.24 2.78
N MET A 25 -6.31 -2.25 3.49
CA MET A 25 -5.86 -3.40 4.27
C MET A 25 -6.79 -3.65 5.47
N ASP A 26 -7.13 -2.62 6.27
CA ASP A 26 -8.07 -2.75 7.41
C ASP A 26 -9.44 -3.29 6.96
N LYS A 27 -9.93 -2.82 5.81
CA LYS A 27 -11.18 -3.33 5.23
C LYS A 27 -11.06 -4.78 4.78
N ARG A 28 -9.95 -5.15 4.12
CA ARG A 28 -9.72 -6.52 3.65
C ARG A 28 -9.50 -7.49 4.81
N GLU A 29 -8.76 -7.10 5.83
CA GLU A 29 -8.55 -7.91 7.03
C GLU A 29 -9.88 -8.19 7.74
N LYS A 30 -10.73 -7.17 7.93
CA LYS A 30 -12.06 -7.35 8.54
C LYS A 30 -13.01 -8.20 7.71
N MET A 31 -12.91 -8.17 6.38
CA MET A 31 -13.84 -8.89 5.48
C MET A 31 -13.35 -10.30 5.11
N LEU A 32 -12.05 -10.50 4.96
CA LEU A 32 -11.45 -11.69 4.36
C LEU A 32 -10.48 -12.41 5.30
N GLY A 33 -10.04 -11.76 6.39
CA GLY A 33 -9.01 -12.25 7.28
C GLY A 33 -7.59 -11.88 6.84
N ILE A 34 -6.65 -12.09 7.75
CA ILE A 34 -5.23 -11.72 7.58
C ILE A 34 -4.50 -12.62 6.58
N ASP A 35 -4.88 -13.91 6.51
CA ASP A 35 -4.28 -14.90 5.61
C ASP A 35 -4.79 -14.84 4.17
N HIS A 36 -5.75 -13.97 3.88
CA HIS A 36 -6.33 -13.89 2.55
C HIS A 36 -5.29 -13.36 1.54
N PRO A 37 -5.14 -13.95 0.34
CA PRO A 37 -4.16 -13.53 -0.68
C PRO A 37 -4.24 -12.05 -1.03
N HIS A 38 -5.45 -11.47 -1.04
CA HIS A 38 -5.65 -10.04 -1.28
C HIS A 38 -5.19 -9.14 -0.12
N THR A 39 -5.19 -9.62 1.12
CA THR A 39 -4.65 -8.89 2.28
C THR A 39 -3.12 -8.94 2.24
N LEU A 40 -2.54 -10.11 1.94
CA LEU A 40 -1.09 -10.27 1.75
C LEU A 40 -0.55 -9.39 0.60
N ASN A 41 -1.23 -9.35 -0.53
CA ASN A 41 -0.84 -8.48 -1.65
C ASN A 41 -0.93 -6.99 -1.30
N ALA A 42 -1.88 -6.59 -0.43
CA ALA A 42 -1.95 -5.22 0.06
C ALA A 42 -0.77 -4.88 0.99
N MET A 43 -0.34 -5.81 1.85
CA MET A 43 0.86 -5.65 2.68
C MET A 43 2.13 -5.53 1.84
N GLU A 44 2.25 -6.33 0.78
CA GLU A 44 3.40 -6.28 -0.14
C GLU A 44 3.49 -4.91 -0.85
N ASN A 45 2.36 -4.36 -1.27
CA ASN A 45 2.29 -3.00 -1.82
C ASN A 45 2.64 -1.91 -0.78
N LEU A 46 2.28 -2.10 0.49
CA LEU A 46 2.64 -1.19 1.57
C LEU A 46 4.16 -1.19 1.80
N ALA A 47 4.78 -2.37 1.87
CA ALA A 47 6.23 -2.51 2.02
C ALA A 47 7.00 -1.83 0.88
N ALA A 48 6.55 -2.03 -0.36
CA ALA A 48 7.12 -1.34 -1.52
C ALA A 48 6.92 0.18 -1.46
N THR A 49 5.81 0.67 -0.89
CA THR A 49 5.56 2.11 -0.71
C THR A 49 6.49 2.71 0.34
N TYR A 50 6.72 2.00 1.45
CA TYR A 50 7.67 2.41 2.49
C TYR A 50 9.13 2.42 2.01
N GLU A 51 9.55 1.42 1.23
CA GLU A 51 10.90 1.40 0.64
C GLU A 51 11.13 2.64 -0.24
N ASN A 52 10.13 3.03 -1.02
CA ASN A 52 10.21 4.26 -1.82
C ASN A 52 10.22 5.50 -0.90
N LEU A 53 9.34 5.58 0.10
CA LEU A 53 9.33 6.67 1.09
C LEU A 53 10.67 6.85 1.78
N SER A 54 11.31 5.79 2.28
CA SER A 54 12.64 5.86 2.88
C SER A 54 13.68 6.38 1.88
N ARG A 55 13.68 5.88 0.64
CA ARG A 55 14.61 6.36 -0.39
C ARG A 55 14.43 7.83 -0.79
N TYR A 56 13.22 8.38 -0.68
CA TYR A 56 12.96 9.81 -0.92
C TYR A 56 13.09 10.67 0.34
N SER A 57 12.97 10.09 1.53
CA SER A 57 13.20 10.77 2.81
C SER A 57 14.69 10.90 3.14
N GLU A 58 15.53 10.05 2.54
CA GLU A 58 16.99 10.08 2.67
C GLU A 58 17.68 10.98 1.62
N ALA A 59 16.91 11.63 0.73
CA ALA A 59 17.37 12.60 -0.27
C ALA A 59 17.16 14.04 0.19
#